data_AF-A0A1H9V655-F1
#
_entry.id   AF-A0A1H9V655-F1
#
_cell.length_a   1.000
_cell.length_b   1.000
_cell.length_c   1.000
_cell.angle_alpha   90.00
_cell.angle_beta   90.00
_cell.angle_gamma   90.00
#
_symmetry.space_group_name_H-M   'P 1'
#
loop_
_entity.id
_entity.type
_entity.pdbx_description
1 polymer ?
#
loop_
_entity_poly.entity_id
_entity_poly.type
_entity_poly.pdbx_seq_one_letter_code
_entity_poly.pdbx_strand_id
1 'polypeptide(L)'
;MSSENSLFKDLESASPGDALCSVTALLDAAAFNADGLMPAIAQQHDTGEVLMMAWMNRDALEETLQTQRVCYYSRSRGKLWRKGESSGQQQHLVSAALDCDGDTLLLQVAQTGPACHTGRRSCFYLSLSNEGVTVNSEPLIDPAELYAKSSP
;
A
#
# COMPACT_ATOMS: atom_id res chain seq x y z
N MET A 1 20.72 -9.10 15.02
CA MET A 1 20.11 -10.28 15.69
C MET A 1 19.01 -10.75 14.78
N SER A 2 19.36 -11.56 13.79
CA SER A 2 18.43 -12.13 12.83
C SER A 2 17.72 -13.28 13.52
N SER A 3 16.55 -13.01 14.10
CA SER A 3 15.56 -14.07 14.26
C SER A 3 15.18 -14.46 12.84
N GLU A 4 15.72 -15.58 12.34
CA GLU A 4 15.12 -16.24 11.19
C GLU A 4 13.63 -16.35 11.50
N ASN A 5 12.82 -15.75 10.64
CA ASN A 5 11.41 -15.60 10.86
C ASN A 5 10.75 -16.96 10.67
N SER A 6 10.82 -17.83 11.69
CA SER A 6 10.49 -19.25 11.57
C SER A 6 9.07 -19.45 11.08
N LEU A 7 8.16 -18.53 11.45
CA LEU A 7 6.77 -18.58 11.04
C LEU A 7 6.63 -18.60 9.50
N PHE A 8 7.17 -17.62 8.79
CA PHE A 8 6.97 -17.53 7.33
C PHE A 8 7.59 -18.72 6.59
N LYS A 9 8.73 -19.20 7.08
CA LYS A 9 9.37 -20.41 6.55
C LYS A 9 8.53 -21.67 6.79
N ASP A 10 7.94 -21.81 7.97
CA ASP A 10 7.04 -22.92 8.28
C ASP A 10 5.78 -22.88 7.40
N LEU A 11 5.28 -21.68 7.10
CA LEU A 11 4.12 -21.44 6.23
C LEU A 11 4.35 -21.78 4.75
N GLU A 12 5.60 -21.87 4.27
CA GLU A 12 5.90 -22.26 2.88
C GLU A 12 5.36 -23.65 2.52
N SER A 13 5.19 -24.52 3.51
CA SER A 13 4.66 -25.88 3.36
C SER A 13 3.14 -25.99 3.57
N ALA A 14 2.48 -24.89 3.96
CA ALA A 14 1.05 -24.86 4.23
C ALA A 14 0.23 -24.99 2.93
N SER A 15 -0.99 -25.50 3.05
CA SER A 15 -1.93 -25.68 1.96
C SER A 15 -3.08 -24.67 2.00
N PRO A 16 -3.72 -24.36 0.85
CA PRO A 16 -4.90 -23.52 0.83
C PRO A 16 -6.01 -24.04 1.76
N GLY A 17 -6.47 -23.20 2.67
CA GLY A 17 -7.52 -23.53 3.64
C GLY A 17 -7.02 -23.97 5.02
N ASP A 18 -5.71 -24.11 5.22
CA ASP A 18 -5.16 -24.36 6.54
C ASP A 18 -5.51 -23.21 7.50
N ALA A 19 -5.98 -23.56 8.69
CA ALA A 19 -6.21 -22.60 9.76
C ALA A 19 -4.85 -22.24 10.39
N LEU A 20 -4.32 -21.07 10.00
CA LEU A 20 -3.04 -20.57 10.48
C LEU A 20 -3.17 -19.80 11.82
N CYS A 21 -2.08 -19.17 12.24
CA CYS A 21 -2.02 -18.31 13.42
C CYS A 21 -2.97 -17.09 13.33
N SER A 22 -3.14 -16.37 14.44
CA SER A 22 -3.93 -15.14 14.45
C SER A 22 -3.26 -14.03 13.63
N VAL A 23 -4.04 -13.05 13.17
CA VAL A 23 -3.51 -11.86 12.48
C VAL A 23 -2.44 -11.17 13.34
N THR A 24 -2.67 -11.03 14.65
CA THR A 24 -1.68 -10.43 15.56
C THR A 24 -0.36 -11.21 15.56
N ALA A 25 -0.40 -12.54 15.65
CA ALA A 25 0.81 -13.36 15.62
C ALA A 25 1.54 -13.26 14.27
N LEU A 26 0.80 -13.18 13.16
CA LEU A 26 1.37 -12.96 11.83
C LEU A 26 2.06 -11.58 11.73
N LEU A 27 1.44 -10.52 12.27
CA LEU A 27 2.01 -9.17 12.27
C LEU A 27 3.21 -9.02 13.21
N ASP A 28 3.24 -9.77 14.31
CA ASP A 28 4.39 -9.79 15.23
C ASP A 28 5.61 -10.47 14.61
N ALA A 29 5.38 -11.43 13.70
CA ALA A 29 6.41 -12.07 12.90
C ALA A 29 6.82 -11.23 11.68
N ALA A 30 5.95 -10.36 11.14
CA ALA A 30 6.21 -9.63 9.91
C ALA A 30 7.53 -8.81 9.94
N ALA A 31 8.26 -8.82 8.82
CA ALA A 31 9.61 -8.27 8.71
C ALA A 31 9.61 -6.76 8.42
N PHE A 32 9.29 -5.96 9.43
CA PHE A 32 9.52 -4.52 9.34
C PHE A 32 11.02 -4.20 9.31
N ASN A 33 11.41 -3.22 8.50
CA ASN A 33 12.80 -2.78 8.40
C ASN A 33 13.29 -2.08 9.69
N ALA A 34 14.55 -1.62 9.70
CA ALA A 34 15.15 -0.97 10.87
C ALA A 34 14.41 0.29 11.36
N ASP A 35 13.61 0.93 10.50
CA ASP A 35 12.77 2.09 10.83
C ASP A 35 11.36 1.68 11.31
N GLY A 36 11.08 0.37 11.41
CA GLY A 36 9.75 -0.15 11.74
C GLY A 36 8.76 -0.05 10.57
N LEU A 37 9.26 -0.06 9.32
CA LEU A 37 8.46 0.18 8.12
C LEU A 37 8.51 -1.00 7.15
N MET A 38 7.41 -1.15 6.41
CA MET A 38 7.21 -2.16 5.38
C MET A 38 6.71 -1.50 4.08
N PRO A 39 7.22 -1.89 2.90
CA PRO A 39 6.61 -1.51 1.63
C PRO A 39 5.20 -2.08 1.48
N ALA A 40 4.26 -1.23 1.06
CA ALA A 40 2.89 -1.62 0.75
C ALA A 40 2.52 -1.16 -0.66
N ILE A 41 2.23 -2.14 -1.53
CA ILE A 41 1.80 -1.95 -2.91
C ILE A 41 0.27 -1.90 -2.92
N ALA A 42 -0.30 -0.79 -3.39
CA ALA A 42 -1.74 -0.71 -3.66
C ALA A 42 -2.01 -1.06 -5.12
N GLN A 43 -2.83 -2.08 -5.33
CA GLN A 43 -3.29 -2.56 -6.62
C GLN A 43 -4.81 -2.43 -6.71
N GLN A 44 -5.31 -1.97 -7.85
CA GLN A 44 -6.74 -1.91 -8.10
C GLN A 44 -7.32 -3.33 -8.19
N HIS A 45 -8.31 -3.62 -7.35
CA HIS A 45 -8.78 -4.99 -7.09
C HIS A 45 -9.37 -5.75 -8.30
N ASP A 46 -9.97 -5.04 -9.25
CA ASP A 46 -10.69 -5.61 -10.40
C ASP A 46 -9.86 -5.61 -11.68
N THR A 47 -8.97 -4.63 -11.87
CA THR A 47 -8.12 -4.51 -13.06
C THR A 47 -6.72 -5.04 -12.89
N GLY A 48 -6.23 -5.18 -11.66
CA GLY A 48 -4.83 -5.51 -11.38
C GLY A 48 -3.86 -4.35 -11.63
N GLU A 49 -4.34 -3.13 -11.92
CA GLU A 49 -3.47 -1.96 -12.12
C GLU A 49 -2.72 -1.62 -10.82
N VAL A 50 -1.39 -1.59 -10.86
CA VAL A 50 -0.59 -1.11 -9.73
C VAL A 50 -0.73 0.41 -9.65
N LEU A 51 -1.26 0.90 -8.53
CA LEU A 51 -1.60 2.31 -8.34
C LEU A 51 -0.46 3.09 -7.69
N MET A 52 0.13 2.55 -6.61
CA MET A 52 1.21 3.20 -5.88
C MET A 52 1.91 2.22 -4.94
N MET A 53 3.09 2.62 -4.48
CA MET A 53 3.76 2.04 -3.31
C MET A 53 3.94 3.13 -2.26
N ALA A 54 3.70 2.78 -1.00
CA ALA A 54 3.99 3.63 0.15
C ALA A 54 4.44 2.78 1.34
N TRP A 55 4.86 3.42 2.42
CA TRP A 55 5.32 2.73 3.63
C TRP A 55 4.18 2.56 4.61
N MET A 56 4.17 1.43 5.32
CA MET A 56 3.32 1.19 6.48
C MET A 56 4.19 0.80 7.68
N ASN A 57 3.87 1.35 8.85
CA ASN A 57 4.30 0.75 10.12
C ASN A 57 3.18 -0.20 10.62
N ARG A 58 3.42 -0.89 11.74
CA ARG A 58 2.43 -1.79 12.36
C ARG A 58 1.08 -1.11 12.60
N ASP A 59 1.08 0.09 13.19
CA ASP A 59 -0.15 0.83 13.47
C ASP A 59 -0.95 1.18 12.20
N ALA A 60 -0.28 1.58 11.12
CA ALA A 60 -0.91 1.90 9.84
C ALA A 60 -1.61 0.67 9.24
N LEU A 61 -0.97 -0.50 9.33
CA LEU A 61 -1.54 -1.75 8.86
C LEU A 61 -2.72 -2.19 9.73
N GLU A 62 -2.59 -2.15 11.06
CA GLU A 62 -3.69 -2.47 11.98
C GLU A 62 -4.89 -1.56 11.75
N GLU A 63 -4.67 -0.25 11.61
CA GLU A 63 -5.74 0.69 11.31
C GLU A 63 -6.40 0.38 9.95
N THR A 64 -5.61 0.04 8.93
CA THR A 64 -6.12 -0.33 7.60
C THR A 64 -7.03 -1.55 7.68
N LEU A 65 -6.62 -2.59 8.42
CA LEU A 65 -7.42 -3.81 8.60
C LEU A 65 -8.69 -3.54 9.42
N GLN A 66 -8.61 -2.71 10.46
CA GLN A 66 -9.78 -2.39 11.31
C GLN A 66 -10.80 -1.51 10.61
N THR A 67 -10.34 -0.49 9.89
CA THR A 67 -11.22 0.55 9.32
C THR A 67 -11.62 0.28 7.87
N GLN A 68 -10.97 -0.68 7.21
CA GLN A 68 -11.09 -0.94 5.76
C GLN A 68 -10.77 0.30 4.90
N ARG A 69 -10.00 1.24 5.48
CA ARG A 69 -9.52 2.48 4.85
C ARG A 69 -8.01 2.47 4.87
N VAL A 70 -7.39 2.55 3.70
CA VAL A 70 -5.93 2.44 3.62
C VAL A 70 -5.27 3.62 4.32
N CYS A 71 -4.48 3.29 5.34
CA CYS A 71 -3.68 4.19 6.14
C CYS A 71 -2.21 3.85 5.93
N TYR A 72 -1.40 4.84 5.58
CA TYR A 72 0.04 4.72 5.37
C TYR A 72 0.81 5.45 6.46
N TYR A 73 2.12 5.22 6.54
CA TYR A 73 3.05 5.98 7.36
C TYR A 73 3.86 6.96 6.50
N SER A 74 3.76 8.25 6.81
CA SER A 74 4.50 9.30 6.12
C SER A 74 5.86 9.51 6.76
N ARG A 75 6.93 8.93 6.19
CA ARG A 75 8.31 9.07 6.70
C ARG A 75 8.74 10.51 6.95
N SER A 76 8.40 11.42 6.04
CA SER A 76 8.72 12.85 6.15
C SER A 76 7.94 13.59 7.24
N ARG A 77 6.75 13.11 7.60
CA ARG A 77 5.86 13.75 8.60
C ARG A 77 5.87 13.01 9.94
N GLY A 78 6.52 11.85 10.01
CA GLY A 78 6.58 10.99 11.19
C GLY A 78 5.21 10.55 11.72
N LYS A 79 4.19 10.42 10.85
CA LYS A 79 2.81 10.16 11.29
C LYS A 79 1.99 9.36 10.29
N LEU A 80 0.91 8.78 10.80
CA LEU A 80 -0.14 8.11 10.02
C LEU A 80 -0.82 9.07 9.03
N TRP A 81 -1.19 8.53 7.88
CA TRP A 81 -1.80 9.25 6.76
C TRP A 81 -2.86 8.40 6.10
N ARG A 82 -4.13 8.83 6.17
CA ARG A 82 -5.23 8.14 5.49
C ARG A 82 -5.26 8.57 4.03
N LYS A 83 -5.17 7.61 3.10
CA LYS A 83 -5.14 7.94 1.67
C LYS A 83 -6.40 8.71 1.27
N GLY A 84 -6.20 9.90 0.72
CA GLY A 84 -7.30 10.77 0.30
C GLY A 84 -7.89 11.64 1.41
N GLU A 85 -7.26 11.75 2.59
CA GLU A 85 -7.75 12.61 3.69
C GLU A 85 -7.92 14.08 3.26
N SER A 86 -7.04 14.58 2.39
CA SER A 86 -7.10 15.96 1.89
C SER A 86 -7.81 16.09 0.55
N SER A 87 -7.58 15.17 -0.39
CA SER A 87 -8.08 15.26 -1.77
C SER A 87 -9.44 14.59 -2.01
N GLY A 88 -9.96 13.84 -1.04
CA GLY A 88 -11.14 13.00 -1.21
C GLY A 88 -10.92 11.73 -2.03
N GLN A 89 -9.72 11.51 -2.61
CA GLN A 89 -9.40 10.37 -3.46
C GLN A 89 -8.87 9.19 -2.64
N GLN A 90 -9.80 8.36 -2.21
CA GLN A 90 -9.66 7.41 -1.12
C GLN A 90 -9.43 5.99 -1.65
N GLN A 91 -8.84 5.15 -0.78
CA GLN A 91 -8.67 3.73 -1.04
C GLN A 91 -9.42 2.95 0.03
N HIS A 92 -10.34 2.11 -0.43
CA HIS A 92 -11.03 1.14 0.41
C HIS A 92 -10.36 -0.21 0.24
N LEU A 93 -10.02 -0.85 1.36
CA LEU A 93 -9.41 -2.17 1.34
C LEU A 93 -10.43 -3.21 0.86
N VAL A 94 -10.01 -4.09 -0.04
CA VAL A 94 -10.76 -5.28 -0.47
C VAL A 94 -10.11 -6.53 0.10
N SER A 95 -8.78 -6.62 0.00
CA SER A 95 -7.98 -7.65 0.66
C SER A 95 -6.54 -7.20 0.86
N ALA A 96 -5.83 -7.87 1.78
CA ALA A 96 -4.41 -7.67 2.03
C ALA A 96 -3.70 -9.03 2.02
N ALA A 97 -2.47 -9.05 1.52
CA ALA A 97 -1.59 -10.21 1.55
C ALA A 97 -0.16 -9.77 1.87
N LEU A 98 0.60 -10.65 2.50
CA LEU A 98 2.05 -10.54 2.63
C LEU A 98 2.71 -11.43 1.57
N ASP A 99 3.93 -11.09 1.19
CA ASP A 99 4.77 -11.96 0.38
C ASP A 99 5.43 -13.07 1.22
N CYS A 100 6.31 -13.86 0.61
CA CYS A 100 6.73 -15.16 1.14
C CYS A 100 7.61 -15.07 2.40
N ASP A 101 8.38 -14.00 2.58
CA ASP A 101 9.19 -13.75 3.78
C ASP A 101 8.57 -12.69 4.70
N GLY A 102 7.40 -12.17 4.34
CA GLY A 102 6.60 -11.28 5.17
C GLY A 102 7.20 -9.88 5.27
N ASP A 103 7.91 -9.43 4.24
CA ASP A 103 8.57 -8.13 4.20
C ASP A 103 7.87 -7.11 3.29
N THR A 104 6.85 -7.55 2.54
CA THR A 104 6.10 -6.68 1.62
C THR A 104 4.59 -6.97 1.65
N LEU A 105 3.78 -5.91 1.68
CA LEU A 105 2.32 -5.97 1.59
C LEU A 105 1.84 -5.74 0.16
N LEU A 106 0.89 -6.59 -0.27
CA LEU A 106 0.01 -6.33 -1.41
C LEU A 106 -1.39 -6.01 -0.90
N LEU A 107 -1.90 -4.83 -1.25
CA LEU A 107 -3.24 -4.37 -0.92
C LEU A 107 -4.08 -4.33 -2.20
N GLN A 108 -5.12 -5.15 -2.25
CA GLN A 108 -6.19 -4.98 -3.25
C GLN A 108 -7.13 -3.91 -2.75
N VAL A 109 -7.29 -2.84 -3.54
CA VAL A 109 -8.06 -1.66 -3.16
C VAL A 109 -9.11 -1.29 -4.20
N ALA A 110 -10.22 -0.74 -3.73
CA ALA A 110 -11.13 0.05 -4.55
C ALA A 110 -10.73 1.53 -4.44
N GLN A 111 -10.04 2.04 -5.45
CA GLN A 111 -9.59 3.44 -5.52
C GLN A 111 -10.67 4.35 -6.10
N THR A 112 -11.07 5.38 -5.37
CA THR A 112 -11.90 6.48 -5.90
C THR A 112 -11.01 7.53 -6.58
N GLY A 113 -11.34 7.89 -7.82
CA GLY A 113 -10.59 8.86 -8.64
C GLY A 113 -9.08 8.54 -8.78
N PRO A 114 -8.20 9.56 -8.91
CA PRO A 114 -6.78 9.33 -9.10
C PRO A 114 -6.05 8.94 -7.80
N ALA A 115 -5.16 7.94 -7.87
CA ALA A 115 -4.31 7.59 -6.74
C ALA A 115 -3.18 8.63 -6.56
N CYS A 116 -2.68 9.18 -7.67
CA CYS A 116 -1.53 10.09 -7.68
C CYS A 116 -1.94 11.55 -7.47
N HIS A 117 -1.10 12.31 -6.74
CA HIS A 117 -1.27 13.76 -6.58
C HIS A 117 -1.12 14.55 -7.89
N THR A 118 -0.56 13.94 -8.94
CA THR A 118 -0.50 14.51 -10.29
C THR A 118 -1.82 14.37 -11.06
N GLY A 119 -2.87 13.89 -10.41
CA GLY A 119 -4.18 13.68 -11.01
C GLY A 119 -4.28 12.43 -11.88
N ARG A 120 -3.21 11.64 -11.96
CA ARG A 120 -3.18 10.38 -12.70
C ARG A 120 -3.71 9.22 -11.89
N ARG A 121 -4.19 8.20 -12.61
CA ARG A 121 -4.70 6.97 -12.01
C ARG A 121 -3.65 6.26 -11.16
N SER A 122 -2.45 6.10 -11.71
CA SER A 122 -1.29 5.48 -11.07
C SER A 122 -0.14 6.47 -10.89
N CYS A 123 0.66 6.26 -9.84
CA CYS A 123 1.94 6.93 -9.65
C CYS A 123 3.00 6.48 -10.69
N PHE A 124 2.83 5.31 -11.31
CA PHE A 124 3.78 4.72 -12.25
C PHE A 124 3.54 5.21 -13.69
N TYR A 125 3.48 6.53 -13.87
CA TYR A 125 3.13 7.16 -15.16
C TYR A 125 4.33 7.39 -16.09
N LEU A 126 5.54 7.08 -15.64
CA LEU A 126 6.77 7.16 -16.43
C LEU A 126 7.14 5.76 -16.89
N SER A 127 7.28 5.58 -18.20
CA SER A 127 7.81 4.36 -18.82
C SER A 127 9.28 4.54 -19.15
N LEU A 128 10.08 3.52 -18.85
CA LEU A 128 11.52 3.51 -19.11
C LEU A 128 11.81 2.43 -20.15
N SER A 129 12.61 2.78 -21.15
CA SER A 129 13.16 1.84 -22.13
C SER A 129 14.62 2.17 -22.42
N ASN A 130 15.31 1.32 -23.19
CA ASN A 130 16.67 1.63 -23.68
C ASN A 130 16.71 2.87 -24.59
N GLU A 131 15.56 3.29 -25.14
CA GLU A 131 15.43 4.40 -26.08
C GLU A 131 15.11 5.72 -25.38
N GLY A 132 14.70 5.68 -24.11
CA GLY A 132 14.43 6.87 -23.31
C GLY A 132 13.32 6.70 -22.28
N VAL A 133 12.80 7.83 -21.82
CA VAL A 133 11.72 7.91 -20.83
C VAL A 133 10.53 8.62 -21.46
N THR A 134 9.33 8.04 -21.32
CA THR A 134 8.08 8.61 -21.82
C THR A 134 7.01 8.68 -20.73
N VAL A 135 6.08 9.63 -20.86
CA VAL A 135 4.86 9.66 -20.05
C VAL A 135 3.84 8.73 -20.70
N ASN A 136 3.29 7.78 -19.95
CA ASN A 136 2.37 6.75 -20.46
C ASN A 136 0.89 7.00 -20.14
N SER A 137 0.58 8.07 -19.41
CA SER A 137 -0.79 8.39 -18.99
C SER A 137 -0.99 9.89 -18.78
N GLU A 138 -2.20 10.34 -19.08
CA GLU A 138 -2.65 11.71 -18.84
C GLU A 138 -3.33 11.83 -17.46
N PRO A 139 -3.33 13.02 -16.84
CA PRO A 139 -4.14 13.28 -15.65
C PRO A 139 -5.63 13.06 -15.94
N LEU A 140 -6.33 12.39 -15.01
CA LEU A 140 -7.78 12.26 -15.02
C LEU A 140 -8.47 13.54 -14.54
N ILE A 141 -7.81 14.27 -13.64
CA ILE A 141 -8.26 15.52 -13.01
C ILE A 141 -7.05 16.44 -12.89
N ASP A 142 -7.22 17.74 -13.07
CA ASP A 142 -6.13 18.70 -12.86
C ASP A 142 -5.70 18.68 -11.37
N PRO A 143 -4.39 18.56 -11.05
CA PRO A 143 -3.89 18.68 -9.69
C PRO A 143 -4.36 19.92 -8.94
N ALA A 144 -4.48 21.06 -9.61
CA ALA A 144 -4.98 22.29 -8.99
C ALA A 144 -6.43 22.12 -8.50
N GLU A 145 -7.27 21.44 -9.27
CA GLU A 145 -8.66 21.17 -8.89
C GLU A 145 -8.77 20.17 -7.73
N LEU A 146 -7.88 19.17 -7.68
CA LEU A 146 -7.86 18.15 -6.62
C LEU A 146 -7.64 18.72 -5.23
N TYR A 147 -6.90 19.82 -5.13
CA TYR A 147 -6.52 20.44 -3.85
C TYR A 147 -7.14 21.83 -3.64
N ALA A 148 -7.87 22.37 -4.61
CA ALA A 148 -8.55 23.68 -4.50
C ALA A 148 -9.55 23.74 -3.33
N LYS A 149 -10.12 22.61 -2.91
CA LYS A 149 -11.07 22.53 -1.79
C LYS A 149 -10.40 22.29 -0.43
N SER A 150 -9.08 22.14 -0.40
CA SER A 150 -8.31 21.83 0.82
C SER A 150 -7.61 23.06 1.42
N SER A 151 -7.77 24.25 0.82
CA SER A 151 -7.34 25.50 1.44
C SER A 151 -8.28 25.83 2.62
N PRO A 152 -7.72 26.21 3.79
CA PRO A 152 -8.51 26.57 4.98
C PRO A 152 -9.41 27.79 4.76
#